data_AF-D0LFQ3-F1
#
_entry.id   AF-D0LFQ3-F1
#
_cell.length_a   1.000
_cell.length_b   1.000
_cell.length_c   1.000
_cell.angle_alpha   90.00
_cell.angle_beta   90.00
_cell.angle_gamma   90.00
#
_symmetry.space_group_name_H-M   'P 1'
#
loop_
_entity.id
_entity.type
_entity.pdbx_description
1 polymer ?
#
loop_
_entity_poly.entity_id
_entity_poly.type
_entity_poly.pdbx_seq_one_letter_code
_entity_poly.pdbx_strand_id
1 'polypeptide(L)'
;MDTSRRRNLVKGAIAEHWQPLFNFAFRMTLDRERAGKATEECFLRAYVGAEDLPEDAERAETWLLRICSHILEQQLPRQPEVSFDILDETLRSEATRTDVVRSLTDPQRDFMLWELKQGCMTAVINCLSPGERAAFIMANILHKSDADASKALGISKSAYKVRLSRARKKVVDYLAPRCEHVDPMNPCRCPARVGVAMHKGFIRGPGEVQLRKPVTPFGRYGAGPKNEDVPLRDVSSIYRNLPEPESSPGFVERMQQKIDSGLWDQVLEKKQQRK
;
A
#
# COMPACT_ATOMS: atom_id res chain seq x y z
N MET A 1 -9.77 17.62 -27.15
CA MET A 1 -9.25 18.54 -26.12
C MET A 1 -7.87 19.08 -26.54
N ASP A 2 -7.57 20.37 -26.33
CA ASP A 2 -6.25 20.96 -26.61
C ASP A 2 -5.12 20.37 -25.75
N THR A 3 -3.90 20.29 -26.30
CA THR A 3 -2.74 19.68 -25.66
C THR A 3 -2.32 20.45 -24.40
N SER A 4 -2.31 21.78 -24.43
CA SER A 4 -1.94 22.58 -23.25
C SER A 4 -2.94 22.36 -22.11
N ARG A 5 -4.24 22.35 -22.44
CA ARG A 5 -5.30 22.03 -21.46
C ARG A 5 -5.14 20.62 -20.88
N ARG A 6 -4.85 19.61 -21.71
CA ARG A 6 -4.60 18.23 -21.28
C ARG A 6 -3.44 18.12 -20.31
N ARG A 7 -2.31 18.73 -20.64
CA ARG A 7 -1.10 18.75 -19.79
C ARG A 7 -1.40 19.35 -18.42
N ASN A 8 -2.06 20.50 -18.37
CA ASN A 8 -2.40 21.17 -17.11
C ASN A 8 -3.36 20.34 -16.25
N LEU A 9 -4.41 19.78 -16.86
CA LEU A 9 -5.39 18.95 -16.15
C LEU A 9 -4.72 17.75 -15.47
N VAL A 10 -3.88 17.03 -16.21
CA VAL A 10 -3.24 15.81 -15.71
C VAL A 10 -2.14 16.13 -14.69
N LYS A 11 -1.40 17.24 -14.85
CA LYS A 11 -0.48 17.72 -13.83
C LYS A 11 -1.18 18.03 -12.50
N GLY A 12 -2.35 18.67 -12.57
CA GLY A 12 -3.20 18.90 -11.39
C GLY A 12 -3.59 17.58 -10.73
N ALA A 13 -4.10 16.63 -11.50
CA ALA A 13 -4.46 15.31 -10.99
C ALA A 13 -3.27 14.54 -10.39
N ILE A 14 -2.07 14.66 -10.95
CA ILE A 14 -0.85 14.09 -10.37
C ILE A 14 -0.57 14.72 -9.02
N ALA A 15 -0.56 16.06 -8.93
CA ALA A 15 -0.26 16.76 -7.68
C ALA A 15 -1.23 16.38 -6.56
N GLU A 16 -2.50 16.16 -6.90
CA GLU A 16 -3.55 15.88 -5.92
C GLU A 16 -3.68 14.40 -5.55
N HIS A 17 -3.55 13.46 -6.51
CA HIS A 17 -3.95 12.07 -6.30
C HIS A 17 -2.80 11.06 -6.32
N TRP A 18 -1.53 11.47 -6.45
CA TRP A 18 -0.44 10.50 -6.55
C TRP A 18 -0.26 9.66 -5.27
N GLN A 19 -0.44 10.25 -4.08
CA GLN A 19 -0.26 9.56 -2.79
C GLN A 19 -1.22 8.37 -2.60
N PRO A 20 -2.56 8.55 -2.70
CA PRO A 20 -3.48 7.42 -2.52
C PRO A 20 -3.28 6.32 -3.58
N LEU A 21 -2.93 6.69 -4.82
CA LEU A 21 -2.64 5.72 -5.88
C LEU A 21 -1.34 4.95 -5.63
N PHE A 22 -0.30 5.64 -5.16
CA PHE A 22 0.97 5.00 -4.83
C PHE A 22 0.82 4.09 -3.61
N ASN A 23 0.08 4.54 -2.58
CA ASN A 23 -0.24 3.72 -1.41
C ASN A 23 -1.01 2.46 -1.84
N PHE A 24 -2.05 2.60 -2.66
CA PHE A 24 -2.79 1.46 -3.22
C PHE A 24 -1.85 0.49 -3.95
N ALA A 25 -1.05 0.99 -4.88
CA ALA A 25 -0.17 0.17 -5.70
C ALA A 25 0.93 -0.53 -4.87
N PHE A 26 1.49 0.16 -3.87
CA PHE A 26 2.47 -0.43 -2.95
C PHE A 26 1.84 -1.54 -2.11
N ARG A 27 0.66 -1.32 -1.53
CA ARG A 27 -0.02 -2.36 -0.73
C ARG A 27 -0.44 -3.54 -1.60
N MET A 28 -0.72 -3.31 -2.89
CA MET A 28 -1.01 -4.36 -3.86
C MET A 28 0.21 -5.16 -4.32
N THR A 29 1.43 -4.61 -4.27
CA THR A 29 2.62 -5.25 -4.86
C THR A 29 3.71 -5.61 -3.85
N LEU A 30 3.70 -4.99 -2.66
CA LEU A 30 4.79 -5.02 -1.67
C LEU A 30 6.15 -4.56 -2.25
N ASP A 31 6.15 -3.89 -3.40
CA ASP A 31 7.35 -3.52 -4.15
C ASP A 31 7.25 -2.07 -4.61
N ARG A 32 8.20 -1.25 -4.16
CA ARG A 32 8.21 0.19 -4.42
C ARG A 32 8.40 0.52 -5.90
N GLU A 33 9.18 -0.28 -6.63
CA GLU A 33 9.44 -0.07 -8.05
C GLU A 33 8.20 -0.45 -8.87
N ARG A 34 7.58 -1.60 -8.59
CA ARG A 34 6.32 -2.03 -9.21
C ARG A 34 5.21 -1.03 -8.92
N ALA A 35 5.11 -0.54 -7.69
CA ALA A 35 4.16 0.49 -7.30
C ALA A 35 4.36 1.78 -8.11
N GLY A 36 5.60 2.29 -8.17
CA GLY A 36 5.92 3.49 -8.94
C GLY A 36 5.60 3.35 -10.43
N LYS A 37 5.95 2.22 -11.04
CA LYS A 37 5.62 1.91 -12.44
C LYS A 37 4.10 1.86 -12.67
N ALA A 38 3.34 1.20 -11.79
CA ALA A 38 1.89 1.13 -11.90
C ALA A 38 1.21 2.50 -11.73
N THR A 39 1.68 3.33 -10.80
CA THR A 39 1.17 4.70 -10.61
C THR A 39 1.49 5.58 -11.81
N GLU A 40 2.70 5.52 -12.37
CA GLU A 40 3.05 6.28 -13.58
C GLU A 40 2.20 5.84 -14.78
N GLU A 41 2.09 4.53 -15.01
CA GLU A 41 1.24 3.97 -16.08
C GLU A 41 -0.23 4.38 -15.90
N CYS A 42 -0.72 4.46 -14.65
CA CYS A 42 -2.07 4.95 -14.35
C CYS A 42 -2.25 6.39 -14.84
N PHE A 43 -1.31 7.30 -14.51
CA PHE A 43 -1.38 8.68 -14.96
C PHE A 43 -1.14 8.84 -16.47
N LEU A 44 -0.33 7.98 -17.09
CA LEU A 44 -0.18 7.94 -18.55
C LEU A 44 -1.50 7.53 -19.23
N ARG A 45 -2.20 6.51 -18.71
CA ARG A 45 -3.52 6.13 -19.22
C ARG A 45 -4.55 7.23 -18.99
N ALA A 46 -4.49 7.89 -17.84
CA ALA A 46 -5.30 9.08 -17.56
C ALA A 46 -5.01 10.20 -18.55
N TYR A 47 -3.73 10.44 -18.89
CA TYR A 47 -3.33 11.44 -19.88
C TYR A 47 -3.92 11.14 -21.26
N VAL A 48 -3.84 9.88 -21.68
CA VAL A 48 -4.40 9.43 -22.96
C VAL A 48 -5.92 9.59 -22.98
N GLY A 49 -6.60 9.24 -21.88
CA GLY A 49 -8.05 9.35 -21.70
C GLY A 49 -8.52 10.62 -20.99
N ALA A 50 -7.76 11.71 -21.05
CA ALA A 50 -7.97 12.86 -20.18
C ALA A 50 -9.29 13.62 -20.40
N GLU A 51 -10.02 13.31 -21.48
CA GLU A 51 -11.37 13.83 -21.72
C GLU A 51 -12.42 13.23 -20.76
N ASP A 52 -12.14 12.03 -20.22
CA ASP A 52 -13.01 11.32 -19.27
C ASP A 52 -12.64 11.59 -17.80
N LEU A 53 -11.55 12.33 -17.54
CA LEU A 53 -11.07 12.63 -16.20
C LEU A 53 -12.04 13.62 -15.51
N PRO A 54 -12.71 13.23 -14.41
CA PRO A 54 -13.62 14.12 -13.70
C PRO A 54 -12.91 15.34 -13.11
N GLU A 55 -13.59 16.49 -13.07
CA GLU A 55 -13.09 17.71 -12.40
C GLU A 55 -13.25 17.66 -10.87
N ASP A 56 -14.23 16.90 -10.39
CA ASP A 56 -14.44 16.67 -8.96
C ASP A 56 -13.37 15.72 -8.40
N ALA A 57 -12.68 16.14 -7.34
CA ALA A 57 -11.54 15.44 -6.76
C ALA A 57 -11.87 14.01 -6.31
N GLU A 58 -13.01 13.79 -5.65
CA GLU A 58 -13.39 12.46 -5.16
C GLU A 58 -13.71 11.50 -6.32
N ARG A 59 -14.42 12.01 -7.34
CA ARG A 59 -14.70 11.25 -8.56
C ARG A 59 -13.44 11.00 -9.38
N ALA A 60 -12.52 11.95 -9.44
CA ALA A 60 -11.23 11.81 -10.11
C ALA A 60 -10.39 10.72 -9.44
N GLU A 61 -10.27 10.76 -8.11
CA GLU A 61 -9.55 9.72 -7.36
C GLU A 61 -10.16 8.33 -7.59
N THR A 62 -11.49 8.22 -7.52
CA THR A 62 -12.21 6.95 -7.77
C THR A 62 -11.96 6.43 -9.19
N TRP A 63 -11.93 7.33 -10.18
CA TRP A 63 -11.66 6.98 -11.58
C TRP A 63 -10.20 6.55 -11.79
N LEU A 64 -9.24 7.27 -11.19
CA LEU A 64 -7.82 6.91 -11.24
C LEU A 64 -7.55 5.57 -10.53
N LEU A 65 -8.16 5.34 -9.36
CA LEU A 65 -8.06 4.08 -8.64
C LEU A 65 -8.60 2.91 -9.48
N ARG A 66 -9.61 3.15 -10.33
CA ARG A 66 -10.10 2.15 -11.28
C ARG A 66 -9.09 1.79 -12.35
N ILE A 67 -8.42 2.79 -12.92
CA ILE A 67 -7.34 2.57 -13.88
C ILE A 67 -6.20 1.79 -13.22
N CYS A 68 -5.77 2.23 -12.04
CA CYS A 68 -4.69 1.60 -11.27
C CYS A 68 -5.03 0.15 -10.89
N SER A 69 -6.24 -0.11 -10.38
CA SER A 69 -6.72 -1.45 -10.07
C SER A 69 -6.70 -2.36 -11.28
N HIS A 70 -7.17 -1.86 -12.44
CA HIS A 70 -7.16 -2.64 -13.67
C HIS A 70 -5.74 -2.98 -14.16
N ILE A 71 -4.80 -2.03 -14.08
CA ILE A 71 -3.38 -2.27 -14.40
C ILE A 71 -2.83 -3.40 -13.50
N LEU A 72 -3.04 -3.29 -12.19
CA LEU A 72 -2.51 -4.24 -11.22
C LEU A 72 -3.16 -5.62 -11.33
N GLU A 73 -4.46 -5.70 -11.62
CA GLU A 73 -5.14 -6.98 -11.88
C GLU A 73 -4.58 -7.71 -13.12
N GLN A 74 -4.08 -6.98 -14.12
CA GLN A 74 -3.43 -7.56 -15.30
C GLN A 74 -1.99 -7.99 -15.04
N GLN A 75 -1.27 -7.27 -14.18
CA GLN A 75 0.14 -7.52 -13.90
C GLN A 75 0.38 -8.55 -12.79
N LEU A 76 -0.56 -8.67 -11.84
CA LEU A 76 -0.43 -9.59 -10.72
C LEU A 76 -0.89 -11.00 -11.11
N PRO A 77 -0.20 -12.04 -10.64
CA PRO A 77 -0.66 -13.40 -10.82
C PRO A 77 -2.00 -13.62 -10.12
N ARG A 78 -2.81 -14.53 -10.66
CA ARG A 78 -4.12 -14.89 -10.07
C ARG A 78 -3.98 -15.45 -8.66
N GLN A 79 -2.88 -16.15 -8.41
CA GLN A 79 -2.54 -16.67 -7.09
C GLN A 79 -1.58 -15.70 -6.38
N PRO A 80 -1.67 -15.57 -5.05
CA PRO A 80 -0.72 -14.77 -4.27
C PRO A 80 0.73 -15.21 -4.49
N GLU A 81 1.64 -14.27 -4.68
CA GLU A 81 3.09 -14.53 -4.80
C GLU A 81 3.71 -14.96 -3.46
N VAL A 82 3.03 -14.67 -2.35
CA VAL A 82 3.40 -15.05 -0.98
C VAL A 82 2.25 -15.77 -0.30
N SER A 83 2.55 -16.66 0.63
CA SER A 83 1.55 -17.37 1.45
C SER A 83 1.80 -17.14 2.93
N PHE A 84 0.80 -17.46 3.76
CA PHE A 84 0.95 -17.39 5.21
C PHE A 84 2.06 -18.31 5.72
N ASP A 85 2.25 -19.48 5.10
CA ASP A 85 3.30 -20.42 5.48
C ASP A 85 4.70 -19.84 5.16
N ILE A 86 4.88 -19.23 3.99
CA ILE A 86 6.14 -18.56 3.61
C ILE A 86 6.42 -17.40 4.56
N LEU A 87 5.40 -16.64 4.96
CA LEU A 87 5.56 -15.53 5.92
C LEU A 87 5.99 -16.03 7.30
N ASP A 88 5.43 -17.16 7.76
CA ASP A 88 5.83 -17.83 9.00
C ASP A 88 7.25 -18.37 8.92
N GLU A 89 7.60 -19.01 7.81
CA GLU A 89 8.97 -19.47 7.55
C GLU A 89 9.96 -18.30 7.53
N THR A 90 9.57 -17.16 6.96
CA THR A 90 10.44 -15.98 6.92
C THR A 90 10.65 -15.41 8.32
N LEU A 91 9.57 -15.10 9.04
CA LEU A 91 9.65 -14.31 10.27
C LEU A 91 9.76 -15.14 11.56
N ARG A 92 9.39 -16.43 11.54
CA ARG A 92 9.23 -17.24 12.76
C ARG A 92 10.02 -18.53 12.81
N SER A 93 10.65 -18.99 11.72
CA SER A 93 11.40 -20.26 11.71
C SER A 93 12.71 -20.23 12.50
N GLU A 94 13.28 -19.03 12.72
CA GLU A 94 14.55 -18.87 13.42
C GLU A 94 14.37 -18.28 14.82
N ALA A 95 15.33 -18.60 15.70
CA ALA A 95 15.49 -17.94 16.98
C ALA A 95 15.80 -16.44 16.80
N THR A 96 15.48 -15.64 17.82
CA THR A 96 15.73 -14.20 17.81
C THR A 96 17.22 -13.88 17.65
N ARG A 97 17.54 -13.10 16.61
CA ARG A 97 18.88 -12.58 16.31
C ARG A 97 19.15 -11.32 17.13
N THR A 98 19.54 -11.49 18.40
CA THR A 98 19.73 -10.37 19.34
C THR A 98 20.99 -9.53 19.06
N ASP A 99 21.99 -10.12 18.41
CA ASP A 99 23.21 -9.48 17.94
C ASP A 99 22.93 -8.34 16.95
N VAL A 100 22.06 -8.58 15.97
CA VAL A 100 21.64 -7.58 14.97
C VAL A 100 20.90 -6.40 15.61
N VAL A 101 20.15 -6.64 16.69
CA VAL A 101 19.35 -5.60 17.37
C VAL A 101 20.19 -4.77 18.35
N ARG A 102 21.22 -5.38 18.95
CA ARG A 102 22.13 -4.72 19.90
C ARG A 102 23.05 -3.69 19.24
N SER A 103 23.33 -3.82 17.95
CA SER A 103 24.13 -2.85 17.20
C SER A 103 23.37 -1.58 16.82
N LEU A 104 22.04 -1.56 16.99
CA LEU A 104 21.21 -0.39 16.69
C LEU A 104 21.11 0.55 17.89
N THR A 105 21.24 1.85 17.63
CA THR A 105 20.82 2.90 18.58
C THR A 105 19.30 2.82 18.80
N ASP A 106 18.81 3.37 19.92
CA ASP A 106 17.36 3.35 20.20
C ASP A 106 16.51 3.98 19.09
N PRO A 107 16.86 5.15 18.50
CA PRO A 107 16.13 5.70 17.36
C PRO A 107 16.13 4.81 16.11
N GLN A 108 17.24 4.12 15.83
CA GLN A 108 17.31 3.17 14.72
C GLN A 108 16.47 1.93 15.00
N ARG A 109 16.48 1.41 16.23
CA ARG A 109 15.66 0.27 16.63
C ARG A 109 14.18 0.58 16.48
N ASP A 110 13.73 1.74 16.97
CA ASP A 110 12.33 2.16 16.85
C ASP A 110 11.88 2.27 15.38
N PHE A 111 12.75 2.83 14.52
CA PHE A 111 12.52 2.87 13.09
C PHE A 111 12.41 1.46 12.48
N MET A 112 13.34 0.55 12.81
CA MET A 112 13.31 -0.82 12.30
C MET A 112 12.10 -1.63 12.79
N LEU A 113 11.63 -1.40 14.02
CA LEU A 113 10.39 -2.00 14.53
C LEU A 113 9.17 -1.53 13.74
N TRP A 114 9.16 -0.25 13.37
CA TRP A 114 8.11 0.31 12.54
C TRP A 114 8.16 -0.25 11.12
N GLU A 115 9.33 -0.33 10.50
CA GLU A 115 9.53 -0.94 9.18
C GLU A 115 9.05 -2.40 9.18
N LEU A 116 9.41 -3.17 10.23
CA LEU A 116 8.93 -4.53 10.39
C LEU A 116 7.41 -4.59 10.44
N LYS A 117 6.78 -3.73 11.25
CA LYS A 117 5.32 -3.68 11.35
C LYS A 117 4.71 -3.36 9.99
N GLN A 118 5.20 -2.36 9.28
CA GLN A 118 4.70 -2.01 7.94
C GLN A 118 4.85 -3.15 6.94
N GLY A 119 6.05 -3.74 6.87
CA GLY A 119 6.35 -4.85 5.99
C GLY A 119 5.48 -6.07 6.30
N CYS A 120 5.37 -6.45 7.57
CA CYS A 120 4.58 -7.60 8.03
C CYS A 120 3.09 -7.41 7.72
N MET A 121 2.49 -6.26 8.09
CA MET A 121 1.06 -6.02 7.83
C MET A 121 0.78 -5.98 6.31
N THR A 122 1.69 -5.43 5.51
CA THR A 122 1.55 -5.45 4.04
C THR A 122 1.72 -6.87 3.49
N ALA A 123 2.68 -7.65 3.98
CA ALA A 123 2.87 -9.04 3.56
C ALA A 123 1.64 -9.92 3.86
N VAL A 124 0.98 -9.71 4.99
CA VAL A 124 -0.25 -10.42 5.38
C VAL A 124 -1.36 -10.22 4.36
N ILE A 125 -1.64 -8.99 3.92
CA ILE A 125 -2.63 -8.76 2.86
C ILE A 125 -2.16 -9.23 1.48
N ASN A 126 -0.84 -9.34 1.28
CA ASN A 126 -0.26 -9.93 0.07
C ASN A 126 -0.40 -11.46 0.01
N CYS A 127 -0.78 -12.12 1.11
CA CYS A 127 -1.19 -13.54 1.10
C CYS A 127 -2.62 -13.75 0.59
N LEU A 128 -3.39 -12.67 0.39
CA LEU A 128 -4.74 -12.71 -0.17
C LEU A 128 -4.69 -12.72 -1.71
N SER A 129 -5.73 -13.27 -2.33
CA SER A 129 -5.92 -13.13 -3.79
C SER A 129 -5.98 -11.64 -4.18
N PRO A 130 -5.55 -11.24 -5.39
CA PRO A 130 -5.52 -9.83 -5.77
C PRO A 130 -6.86 -9.10 -5.57
N GLY A 131 -7.99 -9.75 -5.87
CA GLY A 131 -9.32 -9.16 -5.68
C GLY A 131 -9.73 -8.97 -4.22
N GLU A 132 -9.38 -9.91 -3.34
CA GLU A 132 -9.61 -9.80 -1.88
C GLU A 132 -8.69 -8.73 -1.28
N ARG A 133 -7.42 -8.70 -1.70
CA ARG A 133 -6.42 -7.70 -1.32
C ARG A 133 -6.89 -6.29 -1.67
N ALA A 134 -7.31 -6.07 -2.92
CA ALA A 134 -7.79 -4.77 -3.38
C ALA A 134 -9.01 -4.29 -2.57
N ALA A 135 -9.97 -5.19 -2.32
CA ALA A 135 -11.15 -4.86 -1.50
C ALA A 135 -10.77 -4.49 -0.07
N PHE A 136 -9.80 -5.21 0.53
CA PHE A 136 -9.32 -4.91 1.87
C PHE A 136 -8.61 -3.56 1.96
N ILE A 137 -7.74 -3.24 1.00
CA ILE A 137 -7.01 -1.96 0.95
C ILE A 137 -7.99 -0.79 0.82
N MET A 138 -8.97 -0.89 -0.07
CA MET A 138 -10.00 0.14 -0.26
C MET A 138 -10.72 0.46 1.06
N ALA A 139 -11.14 -0.58 1.80
CA ALA A 139 -11.91 -0.39 3.03
C ALA A 139 -11.06 0.08 4.23
N ASN A 140 -9.88 -0.51 4.41
CA ASN A 140 -9.13 -0.42 5.66
C ASN A 140 -7.89 0.46 5.59
N ILE A 141 -7.43 0.84 4.40
CA ILE A 141 -6.24 1.70 4.21
C ILE A 141 -6.64 3.02 3.52
N LEU A 142 -7.47 2.97 2.48
CA LEU A 142 -7.95 4.17 1.77
C LEU A 142 -9.28 4.71 2.29
N HIS A 143 -9.88 4.04 3.28
CA HIS A 143 -11.13 4.45 3.94
C HIS A 143 -12.31 4.70 2.99
N LYS A 144 -12.35 4.02 1.84
CA LYS A 144 -13.41 4.20 0.85
C LYS A 144 -14.72 3.57 1.30
N SER A 145 -15.81 4.25 0.96
CA SER A 145 -17.16 3.71 1.13
C SER A 145 -17.33 2.46 0.26
N ASP A 146 -18.25 1.56 0.63
CA ASP A 146 -18.56 0.39 -0.20
C ASP A 146 -18.96 0.78 -1.63
N ALA A 147 -19.60 1.94 -1.82
CA ALA A 147 -20.01 2.42 -3.12
C ALA A 147 -18.79 2.81 -3.96
N ASP A 148 -17.92 3.67 -3.44
CA ASP A 148 -16.74 4.15 -4.16
C ASP A 148 -15.73 3.03 -4.38
N ALA A 149 -15.52 2.17 -3.39
CA ALA A 149 -14.65 1.01 -3.52
C ALA A 149 -15.13 0.05 -4.61
N SER A 150 -16.44 -0.25 -4.67
CA SER A 150 -16.98 -1.11 -5.74
C SER A 150 -16.86 -0.49 -7.12
N LYS A 151 -17.07 0.84 -7.23
CA LYS A 151 -16.93 1.60 -8.47
C LYS A 151 -15.47 1.67 -8.93
N ALA A 152 -14.53 1.92 -8.02
CA ALA A 152 -13.10 1.90 -8.25
C ALA A 152 -12.66 0.52 -8.72
N LEU A 153 -13.07 -0.55 -8.04
CA LEU A 153 -12.69 -1.91 -8.43
C LEU A 153 -13.44 -2.45 -9.67
N GLY A 154 -14.41 -1.71 -10.22
CA GLY A 154 -15.16 -2.12 -11.41
C GLY A 154 -16.05 -3.36 -11.21
N ILE A 155 -16.52 -3.60 -9.98
CA ILE A 155 -17.34 -4.77 -9.61
C ILE A 155 -18.66 -4.33 -8.97
N SER A 156 -19.62 -5.26 -8.85
CA SER A 156 -20.86 -4.97 -8.11
C SER A 156 -20.58 -4.77 -6.62
N LYS A 157 -21.41 -3.95 -5.96
CA LYS A 157 -21.35 -3.74 -4.50
C LYS A 157 -21.49 -5.06 -3.72
N SER A 158 -22.28 -6.00 -4.22
CA SER A 158 -22.43 -7.34 -3.62
C SER A 158 -21.14 -8.15 -3.73
N ALA A 159 -20.49 -8.19 -4.91
CA ALA A 159 -19.22 -8.87 -5.10
C ALA A 159 -18.11 -8.25 -4.23
N TYR A 160 -18.08 -6.92 -4.11
CA TYR A 160 -17.16 -6.22 -3.22
C TYR A 160 -17.32 -6.66 -1.77
N LYS A 161 -18.54 -6.66 -1.23
CA LYS A 161 -18.82 -7.08 0.15
C LYS A 161 -18.38 -8.52 0.43
N VAL A 162 -18.59 -9.42 -0.53
CA VAL A 162 -18.14 -10.82 -0.42
C VAL A 162 -16.61 -10.89 -0.37
N ARG A 163 -15.90 -10.20 -1.28
CA ARG A 163 -14.43 -10.15 -1.29
C ARG A 163 -13.88 -9.58 0.02
N LEU A 164 -14.44 -8.47 0.49
CA LEU A 164 -14.02 -7.81 1.72
C LEU A 164 -14.26 -8.69 2.95
N SER A 165 -15.41 -9.37 3.04
CA SER A 165 -15.71 -10.29 4.14
C SER A 165 -14.69 -11.44 4.20
N ARG A 166 -14.41 -12.08 3.05
CA ARG A 166 -13.39 -13.15 2.95
C ARG A 166 -11.99 -12.65 3.32
N ALA A 167 -11.62 -11.47 2.83
CA ALA A 167 -10.34 -10.84 3.14
C ALA A 167 -10.20 -10.61 4.66
N ARG A 168 -11.20 -9.97 5.29
CA ARG A 168 -11.21 -9.72 6.75
C ARG A 168 -11.07 -11.02 7.53
N LYS A 169 -11.85 -12.05 7.18
CA LYS A 169 -11.77 -13.35 7.85
C LYS A 169 -10.36 -13.94 7.79
N LYS A 170 -9.76 -14.03 6.60
CA LYS A 170 -8.39 -14.57 6.43
C LYS A 170 -7.35 -13.78 7.22
N VAL A 171 -7.43 -12.45 7.19
CA VAL A 171 -6.48 -11.58 7.90
C VAL A 171 -6.65 -11.72 9.42
N VAL A 172 -7.88 -11.79 9.93
CA VAL A 172 -8.16 -12.00 11.35
C VAL A 172 -7.72 -13.40 11.80
N ASP A 173 -8.09 -14.46 11.07
CA ASP A 173 -7.72 -15.84 11.38
C ASP A 173 -6.19 -16.02 11.44
N TYR A 174 -5.44 -15.25 10.64
CA TYR A 174 -3.98 -15.24 10.70
C TYR A 174 -3.41 -14.42 11.86
N LEU A 175 -3.86 -13.17 12.04
CA LEU A 175 -3.25 -12.22 12.98
C LEU A 175 -3.71 -12.40 14.43
N ALA A 176 -4.99 -12.71 14.66
CA ALA A 176 -5.58 -12.73 16.00
C ALA A 176 -4.88 -13.67 17.00
N PRO A 177 -4.47 -14.90 16.63
CA PRO A 177 -3.77 -15.78 17.57
C PRO A 177 -2.24 -15.61 17.55
N ARG A 178 -1.70 -14.65 16.79
CA ARG A 178 -0.26 -14.58 16.49
C ARG A 178 0.38 -13.23 16.78
N CYS A 179 -0.27 -12.11 16.50
CA CYS A 179 0.37 -10.80 16.47
C CYS A 179 0.20 -10.03 17.79
N GLU A 180 1.30 -9.59 18.39
CA GLU A 180 1.27 -8.77 19.63
C GLU A 180 0.48 -7.46 19.48
N HIS A 181 0.31 -6.97 18.24
CA HIS A 181 -0.47 -5.77 17.97
C HIS A 181 -1.98 -5.98 18.03
N VAL A 182 -2.44 -7.23 17.97
CA VAL A 182 -3.85 -7.60 18.16
C VAL A 182 -4.09 -7.93 19.63
N ASP A 183 -3.26 -8.81 20.21
CA ASP A 183 -3.28 -9.22 21.61
C ASP A 183 -1.84 -9.23 22.16
N PRO A 184 -1.51 -8.48 23.22
CA PRO A 184 -0.16 -8.46 23.81
C PRO A 184 0.37 -9.83 24.26
N MET A 185 -0.52 -10.80 24.55
CA MET A 185 -0.15 -12.16 24.96
C MET A 185 0.23 -13.06 23.79
N ASN A 186 0.04 -12.60 22.55
CA ASN A 186 0.38 -13.37 21.38
C ASN A 186 1.90 -13.61 21.23
N PRO A 187 2.29 -14.73 20.57
CA PRO A 187 3.68 -15.16 20.50
C PRO A 187 4.57 -14.36 19.54
N CYS A 188 4.01 -13.70 18.51
CA CYS A 188 4.80 -12.92 17.56
C CYS A 188 5.01 -11.50 18.08
N ARG A 189 6.24 -11.23 18.53
CA ARG A 189 6.67 -9.92 19.04
C ARG A 189 7.67 -9.27 18.10
N CYS A 190 7.40 -8.05 17.63
CA CYS A 190 8.25 -7.32 16.68
C CYS A 190 9.70 -7.19 17.20
N PRO A 191 9.97 -6.85 18.48
CA PRO A 191 11.33 -6.83 19.03
C PRO A 191 12.07 -8.16 18.92
N ALA A 192 11.35 -9.28 19.00
CA ALA A 192 11.92 -10.61 18.86
C ALA A 192 12.15 -11.02 17.40
N ARG A 193 11.51 -10.34 16.44
CA ARG A 193 11.55 -10.70 15.01
C ARG A 193 12.36 -9.74 14.14
N VAL A 194 12.62 -8.51 14.58
CA VAL A 194 13.29 -7.47 13.78
C VAL A 194 14.68 -7.89 13.32
N GLY A 195 15.47 -8.57 14.16
CA GLY A 195 16.78 -9.09 13.74
C GLY A 195 16.71 -10.15 12.64
N VAL A 196 15.73 -11.07 12.72
CA VAL A 196 15.49 -12.09 11.67
C VAL A 196 15.03 -11.44 10.38
N ALA A 197 14.12 -10.46 10.49
CA ALA A 197 13.61 -9.72 9.34
C ALA A 197 14.71 -8.97 8.59
N MET A 198 15.64 -8.33 9.32
CA MET A 198 16.81 -7.68 8.72
C MET A 198 17.75 -8.70 8.07
N HIS A 199 18.07 -9.78 8.77
CA HIS A 199 18.98 -10.82 8.27
C HIS A 199 18.49 -11.47 6.97
N LYS A 200 17.18 -11.74 6.87
CA LYS A 200 16.57 -12.33 5.66
C LYS A 200 16.24 -11.30 4.58
N GLY A 201 16.56 -10.02 4.78
CA GLY A 201 16.25 -8.95 3.84
C GLY A 201 14.74 -8.64 3.70
N PHE A 202 13.91 -9.10 4.64
CA PHE A 202 12.48 -8.78 4.70
C PHE A 202 12.25 -7.28 4.93
N ILE A 203 13.12 -6.66 5.71
CA ILE A 203 13.26 -5.20 5.84
C ILE A 203 14.72 -4.82 5.58
N ARG A 204 14.95 -3.66 4.96
CA ARG A 204 16.30 -3.15 4.69
C ARG A 204 16.83 -2.36 5.88
N GLY A 205 18.14 -2.41 6.08
CA GLY A 205 18.81 -1.78 7.22
C GLY A 205 18.73 -0.25 7.21
N PRO A 206 18.99 0.41 8.36
CA PRO A 206 18.98 1.86 8.45
C PRO A 206 20.11 2.45 7.58
N GLY A 207 19.75 3.22 6.55
CA GLY A 207 20.70 3.86 5.62
C GLY A 207 20.26 3.87 4.16
N GLU A 208 19.35 2.98 3.77
CA GLU A 208 18.76 2.95 2.42
C GLU A 208 17.29 3.39 2.46
N VAL A 209 17.06 4.72 2.48
CA VAL A 209 15.76 5.41 2.22
C VAL A 209 14.74 5.27 3.39
N GLN A 210 14.11 6.29 3.98
CA GLN A 210 13.94 7.72 3.72
C GLN A 210 13.72 8.44 5.06
N LEU A 211 14.20 9.69 5.15
CA LEU A 211 14.04 10.55 6.32
C LEU A 211 12.64 11.18 6.36
N ARG A 212 11.64 10.46 6.83
CA ARG A 212 10.55 11.04 7.63
C ARG A 212 10.16 10.09 8.76
N LYS A 213 10.57 10.42 9.98
CA LYS A 213 9.90 9.92 11.19
C LYS A 213 8.44 10.39 11.13
N PRO A 214 7.43 9.52 11.13
CA PRO A 214 6.17 9.93 11.73
C PRO A 214 6.46 10.22 13.21
N VAL A 215 6.00 11.37 13.69
CA VAL A 215 5.93 11.65 15.13
C VAL A 215 4.77 10.83 15.67
N THR A 216 4.95 9.54 15.79
CA THR A 216 4.08 8.72 16.63
C THR A 216 5.02 7.79 17.37
N PRO A 217 5.26 8.04 18.67
CA PRO A 217 5.88 7.04 19.53
C PRO A 217 5.14 5.74 19.30
N PHE A 218 5.87 4.61 19.34
CA PHE A 218 5.26 3.31 19.51
C PHE A 218 4.29 3.45 20.69
N GLY A 219 3.00 3.60 20.40
CA GLY A 219 2.02 3.90 21.43
C GLY A 219 2.11 2.78 22.43
N ARG A 220 2.40 3.13 23.70
CA ARG A 220 2.30 2.19 24.80
C ARG A 220 0.98 1.44 24.65
N TYR A 221 1.06 0.14 24.92
CA TYR A 221 -0.03 -0.81 24.93
C TYR A 221 -1.35 -0.20 25.41
N GLY A 222 -2.47 -0.63 24.82
CA GLY A 222 -3.80 -0.32 25.37
C GLY A 222 -4.36 1.05 25.04
N ALA A 223 -3.64 1.96 24.36
CA ALA A 223 -4.28 3.20 23.96
C ALA A 223 -5.20 3.01 22.73
N GLY A 224 -6.49 2.78 22.96
CA GLY A 224 -7.51 3.20 22.00
C GLY A 224 -7.39 4.71 21.72
N PRO A 225 -8.21 5.30 20.84
CA PRO A 225 -8.19 6.75 20.55
C PRO A 225 -8.29 7.64 21.81
N LYS A 226 -8.68 7.07 22.96
CA LYS A 226 -8.87 7.71 24.26
C LYS A 226 -8.07 7.09 25.43
N ASN A 227 -7.00 6.31 25.18
CA ASN A 227 -6.29 5.59 26.26
C ASN A 227 -7.16 4.58 27.04
N GLU A 228 -8.18 3.99 26.41
CA GLU A 228 -9.03 2.98 27.05
C GLU A 228 -8.43 1.58 26.90
N ASP A 229 -8.32 0.81 28.00
CA ASP A 229 -7.89 -0.59 28.02
C ASP A 229 -8.85 -1.48 27.20
N VAL A 230 -8.64 -1.54 25.89
CA VAL A 230 -9.35 -2.47 25.02
C VAL A 230 -8.56 -3.80 24.99
N PRO A 231 -9.17 -4.94 25.40
CA PRO A 231 -8.46 -6.22 25.51
C PRO A 231 -7.87 -6.72 24.18
N LEU A 232 -8.47 -6.32 23.05
CA LEU A 232 -8.07 -6.71 21.69
C LEU A 232 -8.20 -5.53 20.75
N ARG A 233 -7.14 -5.20 20.00
CA ARG A 233 -7.25 -4.20 18.94
C ARG A 233 -7.96 -4.82 17.73
N ASP A 234 -9.01 -4.15 17.24
CA ASP A 234 -9.60 -4.50 15.95
C ASP A 234 -8.52 -4.47 14.87
N VAL A 235 -8.35 -5.57 14.15
CA VAL A 235 -7.35 -5.71 13.10
C VAL A 235 -7.50 -4.59 12.07
N SER A 236 -8.73 -4.20 11.72
CA SER A 236 -8.97 -3.11 10.77
C SER A 236 -8.39 -1.79 11.26
N SER A 237 -8.46 -1.50 12.58
CA SER A 237 -7.86 -0.31 13.18
C SER A 237 -6.34 -0.27 13.05
N ILE A 238 -5.67 -1.43 13.03
CA ILE A 238 -4.21 -1.50 12.83
C ILE A 238 -3.86 -1.05 11.41
N TYR A 239 -4.62 -1.51 10.41
CA TYR A 239 -4.42 -1.15 9.00
C TYR A 239 -4.74 0.32 8.71
N ARG A 240 -5.78 0.86 9.35
CA ARG A 240 -6.22 2.25 9.21
C ARG A 240 -5.18 3.26 9.70
N ASN A 241 -4.33 2.85 10.62
CA ASN A 241 -3.25 3.66 11.16
C ASN A 241 -1.89 3.30 10.54
N LEU A 242 -1.89 2.56 9.42
CA LEU A 242 -0.65 2.34 8.70
C LEU A 242 -0.30 3.62 7.94
N PRO A 243 0.90 4.17 8.18
CA PRO A 243 1.43 5.32 7.45
C PRO A 243 1.56 5.01 5.96
N GLU A 244 1.46 6.07 5.17
CA GLU A 244 1.61 5.96 3.73
C GLU A 244 3.05 5.56 3.36
N PRO A 245 3.22 4.64 2.40
CA PRO A 245 4.53 4.31 1.89
C PRO A 245 5.08 5.48 1.09
N GLU A 246 6.37 5.75 1.25
CA GLU A 246 7.02 6.82 0.51
C GLU A 246 7.34 6.38 -0.92
N SER A 247 7.35 7.32 -1.86
CA SER A 247 7.82 7.09 -3.23
C SER A 247 9.33 7.32 -3.34
N SER A 248 9.95 7.04 -4.48
CA SER A 248 11.35 7.41 -4.70
C SER A 248 11.52 8.94 -4.76
N PRO A 249 12.64 9.53 -4.30
CA PRO A 249 12.85 10.98 -4.39
C PRO A 249 12.63 11.49 -5.81
N GLY A 250 11.95 12.63 -5.99
CA GLY A 250 11.67 13.18 -7.32
C GLY A 250 10.56 12.47 -8.11
N PHE A 251 9.72 11.65 -7.47
CA PHE A 251 8.73 10.82 -8.17
C PHE A 251 7.72 11.63 -8.97
N VAL A 252 7.16 12.68 -8.37
CA VAL A 252 6.17 13.55 -9.02
C VAL A 252 6.83 14.38 -10.11
N GLU A 253 8.02 14.92 -9.83
CA GLU A 253 8.80 15.78 -10.72
C GLU A 253 9.16 15.03 -12.01
N ARG A 254 9.56 13.75 -11.91
CA ARG A 254 9.82 12.90 -13.08
C ARG A 254 8.59 12.71 -13.95
N MET A 255 7.40 12.52 -13.36
CA MET A 255 6.16 12.40 -14.14
C MET A 255 5.81 13.72 -14.82
N GLN A 256 5.94 14.84 -14.12
CA GLN A 256 5.71 16.17 -14.70
C GLN A 256 6.70 16.49 -15.84
N GLN A 257 7.97 16.12 -15.69
CA GLN A 257 8.98 16.28 -16.74
C GLN A 257 8.65 15.47 -18.01
N LYS A 258 8.07 14.27 -17.86
CA LYS A 258 7.60 13.47 -19.02
C LYS A 258 6.43 14.13 -19.76
N ILE A 259 5.57 14.84 -19.04
CA ILE A 259 4.52 15.67 -19.65
C ILE A 259 5.14 16.87 -20.37
N ASP A 260 6.06 17.58 -19.73
CA ASP A 260 6.66 18.80 -20.28
C ASP A 260 7.52 18.57 -21.52
N SER A 261 8.28 17.47 -21.51
CA SER A 261 9.08 17.04 -22.67
C SER A 261 8.24 16.56 -23.86
N GLY A 262 6.92 16.44 -23.71
CA GLY A 262 6.02 15.91 -24.75
C GLY A 262 6.14 14.40 -24.95
N LEU A 263 6.82 13.67 -24.06
CA LEU A 263 6.94 12.21 -24.15
C LEU A 263 5.55 11.54 -24.15
N TRP A 264 4.63 12.03 -23.31
CA TRP A 264 3.28 11.48 -23.23
C TRP A 264 2.41 11.85 -24.44
N ASP A 265 2.69 12.96 -25.13
CA ASP A 265 2.03 13.33 -26.38
C ASP A 265 2.39 12.34 -27.50
N GLN A 266 3.66 11.97 -27.61
CA GLN A 266 4.12 10.97 -28.57
C GLN A 266 3.42 9.61 -28.34
N VAL A 267 3.15 9.24 -27.09
CA VAL A 267 2.40 8.01 -26.76
C VAL A 267 0.95 8.13 -27.21
N LEU A 268 0.31 9.28 -26.97
CA LEU A 268 -1.06 9.55 -27.41
C LEU A 268 -1.18 9.47 -28.94
N GLU A 269 -0.31 10.14 -29.68
CA GLU A 269 -0.28 10.16 -31.15
C GLU A 269 -0.14 8.74 -31.72
N LYS A 270 0.81 7.96 -31.21
CA LYS A 270 1.00 6.54 -31.61
C LYS A 270 -0.24 5.70 -31.37
N LYS A 271 -1.00 5.96 -30.30
CA LYS A 271 -2.23 5.22 -29.99
C LYS A 271 -3.38 5.62 -30.92
N GLN A 272 -3.45 6.90 -31.32
CA GLN A 272 -4.44 7.40 -32.28
C GLN A 272 -4.19 6.85 -33.68
N GLN A 273 -2.93 6.72 -34.11
CA GLN A 273 -2.55 6.14 -35.41
C GLN A 273 -2.85 4.63 -35.54
N ARG A 274 -3.06 3.93 -34.41
CA ARG A 274 -3.37 2.48 -34.37
C ARG A 274 -4.87 2.18 -34.32
N LYS A 275 -5.73 3.19 -34.20
CA LYS A 275 -7.19 3.07 -34.23
C LYS A 275 -7.70 3.38 -35.63
#